data_AF-A0A6P0RUD0-F1
#
_entry.id   AF-A0A6P0RUD0-F1
#
_cell.length_a   1.000
_cell.length_b   1.000
_cell.length_c   1.000
_cell.angle_alpha   90.00
_cell.angle_beta   90.00
_cell.angle_gamma   90.00
#
_symmetry.space_group_name_H-M   'P 1'
#
loop_
_entity.id
_entity.type
_entity.pdbx_description
1 polymer ?
#
loop_
_entity_poly.entity_id
_entity_poly.type
_entity_poly.pdbx_seq_one_letter_code
_entity_poly.pdbx_strand_id
1 'polypeptide(L)'
;MSLKGNRPKVLGVYLGHDLGACLLCDGQIAVMIEEERLTRFKHGYPNYVAGIWDQFAGKFGYFPWASVSYCLETAGLGIDDLDLMVLSDNNWAEAAAETIRSMTFGLPTKSRKLDMIPKPKHD
;
A
#
# COMPACT_ATOMS: atom_id res chain seq x y z
N MET A 1 -8.51 -16.27 31.24
CA MET A 1 -7.58 -16.78 30.21
C MET A 1 -7.86 -16.00 28.94
N SER A 2 -7.06 -14.96 28.67
CA SER A 2 -7.31 -14.05 27.54
C SER A 2 -6.93 -14.75 26.24
N LEU A 3 -7.88 -14.91 25.33
CA LEU A 3 -7.58 -15.22 23.94
C LEU A 3 -6.85 -14.00 23.37
N LYS A 4 -5.52 -13.95 23.52
CA LYS A 4 -4.69 -13.05 22.71
C LYS A 4 -4.75 -13.57 21.28
N GLY A 5 -5.85 -13.26 20.59
CA GLY A 5 -5.93 -13.35 19.14
C GLY A 5 -4.77 -12.53 18.56
N ASN A 6 -4.21 -13.01 17.45
CA ASN A 6 -3.17 -12.27 16.74
C ASN A 6 -3.65 -10.83 16.53
N ARG A 7 -2.89 -9.83 17.00
CA ARG A 7 -3.25 -8.43 16.83
C ARG A 7 -3.11 -8.09 15.34
N PRO A 8 -4.19 -7.70 14.66
CA PRO A 8 -4.17 -7.54 13.21
C PRO A 8 -3.22 -6.41 12.79
N LYS A 9 -2.42 -6.67 11.76
CA LYS A 9 -1.52 -5.72 11.11
C LYS A 9 -2.00 -5.48 9.68
N VAL A 10 -2.48 -4.28 9.41
CA VAL A 10 -3.08 -3.91 8.14
C VAL A 10 -2.32 -2.76 7.53
N LEU A 11 -1.82 -2.94 6.31
CA LEU A 11 -1.12 -1.89 5.57
C LEU A 11 -2.05 -1.30 4.49
N GLY A 12 -2.46 -0.04 4.67
CA GLY A 12 -3.11 0.72 3.61
C GLY A 12 -2.09 1.37 2.70
N VAL A 13 -2.28 1.27 1.38
CA VAL A 13 -1.43 1.91 0.38
C VAL A 13 -2.29 2.72 -0.58
N TYR A 14 -1.89 3.97 -0.81
CA TYR A 14 -2.56 4.88 -1.72
C TYR A 14 -1.72 5.11 -2.97
N LEU A 15 -2.35 4.95 -4.14
CA LEU A 15 -1.69 4.91 -5.45
C LEU A 15 -2.03 6.13 -6.35
N GLY A 16 -2.83 7.07 -5.85
CA GLY A 16 -3.27 8.25 -6.60
C GLY A 16 -2.35 9.47 -6.44
N HIS A 17 -2.92 10.68 -6.57
CA HIS A 17 -2.22 11.94 -6.26
C HIS A 17 -1.87 12.02 -4.78
N ASP A 18 -0.58 12.19 -4.44
CA ASP A 18 -0.05 12.13 -3.08
C ASP A 18 0.05 10.69 -2.55
N LEU A 19 0.88 9.91 -3.24
CA LEU A 19 1.19 8.53 -2.88
C LEU A 19 1.66 8.41 -1.43
N GLY A 20 1.35 7.29 -0.79
CA GLY A 20 1.79 7.02 0.59
C GLY A 20 1.29 5.70 1.15
N ALA A 21 1.67 5.44 2.41
CA ALA A 21 1.28 4.24 3.15
C ALA A 21 0.95 4.54 4.61
N CYS A 22 0.05 3.73 5.18
CA CYS A 22 -0.34 3.76 6.58
C CYS A 22 -0.42 2.34 7.14
N LEU A 23 0.36 2.04 8.17
CA LEU A 23 0.32 0.79 8.91
C LEU A 23 -0.55 0.94 10.14
N LEU A 24 -1.56 0.08 10.24
CA LEU A 24 -2.36 -0.12 11.44
C LEU A 24 -1.91 -1.37 12.19
N CYS A 25 -1.72 -1.26 13.49
CA CYS A 25 -1.48 -2.38 14.40
C CYS A 25 -2.59 -2.37 15.46
N ASP A 26 -3.39 -3.43 15.53
CA ASP A 26 -4.51 -3.54 16.48
C ASP A 26 -5.51 -2.38 16.35
N GLY A 27 -5.76 -1.95 15.11
CA GLY A 27 -6.65 -0.81 14.80
C GLY A 27 -6.09 0.57 15.14
N GLN A 28 -4.84 0.68 15.58
CA GLN A 28 -4.16 1.95 15.88
C GLN A 28 -3.13 2.27 14.81
N ILE A 29 -2.96 3.55 14.47
CA ILE A 29 -1.91 4.00 13.55
C ILE A 29 -0.55 3.75 14.21
N ALA A 30 0.24 2.86 13.63
CA ALA A 30 1.61 2.60 14.05
C ALA A 30 2.58 3.53 13.32
N VAL A 31 2.43 3.64 11.99
CA VAL A 31 3.26 4.49 11.13
C VAL A 31 2.42 4.97 9.95
N MET A 32 2.62 6.22 9.52
CA MET A 32 2.02 6.75 8.29
C MET A 32 2.99 7.76 7.67
N ILE A 33 3.19 7.66 6.36
CA ILE A 33 4.09 8.57 5.65
C ILE A 33 3.74 8.72 4.17
N GLU A 34 3.81 9.96 3.69
CA GLU A 34 3.68 10.29 2.27
C GLU A 34 5.01 10.02 1.52
N GLU A 35 4.90 9.48 0.31
CA GLU A 35 6.03 9.07 -0.54
C GLU A 35 6.93 10.27 -0.88
N GLU A 36 6.34 11.47 -1.03
CA GLU A 36 7.09 12.68 -1.35
C GLU A 36 8.11 13.09 -0.26
N ARG A 37 7.86 12.71 0.99
CA ARG A 37 8.77 13.03 2.11
C ARG A 37 10.07 12.26 2.00
N LEU A 38 9.98 11.04 1.47
CA LEU A 38 11.09 10.11 1.30
C LEU A 38 11.80 10.30 -0.04
N THR A 39 11.03 10.41 -1.13
CA THR A 39 11.58 10.51 -2.49
C THR A 39 11.99 11.94 -2.88
N ARG A 40 11.47 12.95 -2.18
CA ARG A 40 11.65 14.38 -2.48
C ARG A 40 11.04 14.82 -3.82
N PHE A 41 10.15 14.01 -4.39
CA PHE A 41 9.33 14.38 -5.54
C PHE A 41 7.93 14.76 -5.08
N LYS A 42 7.52 15.99 -5.38
CA LYS A 42 6.19 16.49 -5.01
C LYS A 42 5.09 15.60 -5.59
N HIS A 43 4.07 15.29 -4.80
CA HIS A 43 2.96 14.38 -5.12
C HIS A 43 3.35 12.90 -5.24
N GLY A 44 4.61 12.54 -4.95
CA GLY A 44 5.09 11.17 -4.90
C GLY A 44 5.52 10.58 -6.24
N TYR A 45 5.46 11.35 -7.34
CA TYR A 45 5.91 10.90 -8.67
C TYR A 45 7.02 11.79 -9.24
N PRO A 46 7.99 11.23 -9.99
CA PRO A 46 9.07 12.01 -10.58
C PRO A 46 8.59 13.13 -11.51
N ASN A 47 9.35 14.24 -11.57
CA ASN A 47 8.98 15.40 -12.39
C ASN A 47 8.83 15.08 -13.89
N TYR A 48 9.53 14.07 -14.41
CA TYR A 48 9.42 13.67 -15.81
C TYR A 48 8.11 12.95 -16.15
N VAL A 49 7.39 12.41 -15.16
CA VAL A 49 6.04 11.84 -15.36
C VAL A 49 4.92 12.82 -14.96
N ALA A 50 5.26 13.91 -14.25
CA ALA A 50 4.29 14.89 -13.78
C ALA A 50 3.47 15.51 -14.93
N GLY A 51 4.13 15.85 -16.04
CA GLY A 51 3.48 16.49 -17.19
C GLY A 51 2.63 15.56 -18.07
N ILE A 52 2.67 14.24 -17.83
CA ILE A 52 1.92 13.25 -18.60
C ILE A 52 0.81 12.60 -17.77
N TRP A 53 0.63 12.98 -16.51
CA TRP A 53 -0.32 12.34 -15.59
C TRP A 53 -1.78 12.39 -16.09
N ASP A 54 -2.20 13.53 -16.63
CA ASP A 54 -3.54 13.70 -17.24
C ASP A 54 -3.74 12.80 -18.46
N GLN A 55 -2.66 12.45 -19.17
CA GLN A 55 -2.73 11.52 -20.32
C GLN A 55 -3.11 10.10 -19.88
N PHE A 56 -2.86 9.75 -18.62
CA PHE A 56 -3.28 8.49 -18.03
C PHE A 56 -4.59 8.60 -17.24
N ALA A 57 -5.35 9.70 -17.38
CA ALA A 57 -6.55 9.98 -16.59
C ALA A 57 -6.32 9.83 -15.07
N GLY A 58 -5.13 10.19 -14.61
CA GLY A 58 -4.70 10.04 -13.22
C GLY A 58 -4.43 8.60 -12.77
N LYS A 59 -4.30 7.66 -13.71
CA LYS A 59 -4.09 6.22 -13.47
C LYS A 59 -2.67 5.74 -13.81
N PHE A 60 -1.65 6.55 -13.54
CA PHE A 60 -0.27 6.19 -13.89
C PHE A 60 0.38 5.30 -12.82
N GLY A 61 0.66 4.04 -13.18
CA GLY A 61 1.10 2.93 -12.33
C GLY A 61 2.41 3.08 -11.54
N TYR A 62 2.53 4.05 -10.63
CA TYR A 62 3.64 4.15 -9.69
C TYR A 62 3.24 3.58 -8.32
N PHE A 63 4.10 2.75 -7.74
CA PHE A 63 3.86 2.12 -6.43
C PHE A 63 4.79 2.76 -5.38
N PRO A 64 4.28 3.16 -4.19
CA PRO A 64 5.05 3.89 -3.18
C PRO A 64 5.91 2.97 -2.33
N TRP A 65 6.97 2.45 -2.95
CA TRP A 65 7.89 1.54 -2.30
C TRP A 65 8.58 2.18 -1.10
N ALA A 66 8.91 3.47 -1.16
CA ALA A 66 9.62 4.11 -0.05
C ALA A 66 8.72 4.18 1.19
N SER A 67 7.46 4.60 1.04
CA SER A 67 6.50 4.66 2.15
C SER A 67 6.18 3.29 2.73
N VAL A 68 6.00 2.27 1.88
CA VAL A 68 5.76 0.88 2.32
C VAL A 68 6.93 0.36 3.12
N SER A 69 8.16 0.47 2.59
CA SER A 69 9.37 0.03 3.28
C SER A 69 9.55 0.78 4.61
N TYR A 70 9.37 2.10 4.62
CA TYR A 70 9.51 2.90 5.84
C TYR A 70 8.54 2.45 6.94
N CYS A 71 7.28 2.18 6.59
CA CYS A 71 6.29 1.71 7.57
C CYS A 71 6.67 0.35 8.17
N LEU A 72 7.11 -0.60 7.33
CA LEU A 72 7.50 -1.94 7.76
C LEU A 72 8.78 -1.93 8.61
N GLU A 73 9.83 -1.24 8.13
CA GLU A 73 11.11 -1.13 8.82
C GLU A 73 10.96 -0.43 10.18
N THR A 74 10.19 0.66 10.25
CA THR A 74 9.94 1.40 11.49
C THR A 74 9.20 0.54 12.52
N ALA A 75 8.33 -0.37 12.08
CA ALA A 75 7.61 -1.30 12.95
C ALA A 75 8.39 -2.59 13.24
N GLY A 76 9.57 -2.79 12.64
CA GLY A 76 10.35 -4.03 12.75
C GLY A 76 9.62 -5.24 12.14
N LEU A 77 8.86 -5.03 11.07
CA LEU A 77 8.03 -6.04 10.41
C LEU A 77 8.53 -6.35 9.00
N GLY A 78 8.31 -7.57 8.55
CA GLY A 78 8.35 -7.95 7.14
C GLY A 78 6.97 -7.91 6.50
N ILE A 79 6.92 -7.99 5.17
CA ILE A 79 5.64 -8.07 4.44
C ILE A 79 4.82 -9.31 4.85
N ASP A 80 5.50 -10.41 5.23
CA ASP A 80 4.87 -11.66 5.70
C ASP A 80 4.26 -11.57 7.10
N ASP A 81 4.54 -10.49 7.83
CA ASP A 81 3.91 -10.23 9.13
C ASP A 81 2.56 -9.52 8.98
N LEU A 82 2.23 -9.00 7.79
CA LEU A 82 0.96 -8.34 7.52
C LEU A 82 -0.17 -9.38 7.42
N ASP A 83 -1.29 -9.11 8.06
CA ASP A 83 -2.50 -9.90 7.90
C ASP A 83 -3.29 -9.45 6.65
N LEU A 84 -3.16 -8.18 6.24
CA LEU A 84 -3.84 -7.62 5.08
C LEU A 84 -3.09 -6.40 4.50
N MET A 85 -3.08 -6.29 3.17
CA MET A 85 -2.72 -5.05 2.45
C MET A 85 -3.94 -4.53 1.70
N VAL A 86 -4.27 -3.25 1.90
CA VAL A 86 -5.47 -2.60 1.35
C VAL A 86 -5.06 -1.53 0.35
N LEU A 87 -5.71 -1.54 -0.82
CA LEU A 87 -5.50 -0.57 -1.89
C LEU A 87 -6.79 0.22 -2.13
N SER A 88 -6.67 1.49 -2.53
CA SER A 88 -7.74 2.49 -2.54
C SER A 88 -8.64 2.50 -3.78
N ASP A 89 -8.28 1.80 -4.86
CA ASP A 89 -9.05 1.77 -6.12
C ASP A 89 -9.07 0.36 -6.71
N ASN A 90 -10.25 -0.09 -7.14
CA ASN A 90 -10.47 -1.41 -7.70
C ASN A 90 -9.61 -1.69 -8.96
N ASN A 91 -9.41 -0.70 -9.83
CA ASN A 91 -8.61 -0.87 -11.05
C ASN A 91 -7.11 -1.03 -10.71
N TRP A 92 -6.67 -0.31 -9.68
CA TRP A 92 -5.29 -0.38 -9.22
C TRP A 92 -5.05 -1.60 -8.35
N ALA A 93 -6.06 -2.07 -7.63
CA ALA A 93 -5.98 -3.28 -6.84
C ALA A 93 -5.69 -4.50 -7.72
N GLU A 94 -6.30 -4.62 -8.89
CA GLU A 94 -6.01 -5.71 -9.83
C GLU A 94 -4.57 -5.61 -10.38
N ALA A 95 -4.16 -4.44 -10.89
CA ALA A 95 -2.82 -4.24 -11.45
C ALA A 95 -1.70 -4.37 -10.40
N ALA A 96 -1.91 -3.83 -9.20
CA ALA A 96 -0.98 -3.96 -8.09
C ALA A 96 -0.96 -5.38 -7.55
N ALA A 97 -2.10 -6.09 -7.50
CA ALA A 97 -2.11 -7.50 -7.14
C ALA A 97 -1.30 -8.35 -8.11
N GLU A 98 -1.38 -8.09 -9.41
CA GLU A 98 -0.58 -8.79 -10.41
C GLU A 98 0.92 -8.50 -10.23
N THR A 99 1.28 -7.24 -9.99
CA THR A 99 2.67 -6.82 -9.73
C THR A 99 3.20 -7.45 -8.44
N ILE A 100 2.45 -7.38 -7.35
CA ILE A 100 2.81 -8.00 -6.06
C ILE A 100 2.93 -9.52 -6.22
N ARG A 101 2.01 -10.17 -6.97
CA ARG A 101 2.07 -11.61 -7.26
C ARG A 101 3.30 -11.99 -8.06
N SER A 102 3.74 -11.18 -9.02
CA SER A 102 4.91 -11.47 -9.84
C SER A 102 6.21 -11.31 -9.05
N MET A 103 6.32 -10.28 -8.20
CA MET A 103 7.49 -10.06 -7.34
C MET A 103 7.58 -11.03 -6.16
N THR A 104 6.45 -11.60 -5.71
CA THR A 104 6.39 -12.59 -4.62
C THR A 104 6.30 -14.04 -5.12
N PHE A 105 6.38 -14.26 -6.43
CA PHE A 105 6.34 -15.59 -7.03
C PHE A 105 7.54 -16.42 -6.56
N GLY A 106 7.28 -17.53 -5.85
CA GLY A 106 8.32 -18.43 -5.31
C GLY A 106 8.73 -18.17 -3.87
N LEU A 107 8.20 -17.13 -3.20
CA LEU A 107 8.45 -16.87 -1.78
C LEU A 107 7.39 -17.55 -0.90
N PRO A 108 7.77 -18.17 0.23
CA PRO A 108 6.83 -18.80 1.16
C PRO A 108 6.08 -17.73 1.96
N THR A 109 5.02 -17.18 1.38
CA THR A 109 4.18 -16.14 2.00
C THR A 109 2.97 -16.75 2.72
N LYS A 110 2.66 -16.29 3.93
CA LYS A 110 1.51 -16.77 4.72
C LYS A 110 0.21 -16.28 4.07
N SER A 111 -0.56 -17.21 3.50
CA SER A 111 -1.99 -17.09 3.17
C SER A 111 -2.44 -15.80 2.46
N ARG A 112 -2.50 -15.87 1.13
CA ARG A 112 -3.10 -14.85 0.26
C ARG A 112 -4.61 -14.70 0.53
N LYS A 113 -5.03 -13.55 1.05
CA LYS A 113 -6.37 -13.00 0.81
C LYS A 113 -6.21 -11.61 0.23
N LEU A 114 -6.20 -11.54 -1.10
CA LEU A 114 -6.42 -10.28 -1.78
C LEU A 114 -7.93 -10.04 -1.73
N ASP A 115 -8.39 -9.41 -0.66
CA ASP A 115 -9.79 -9.04 -0.51
C ASP A 115 -9.99 -7.64 -1.11
N MET A 116 -10.69 -7.57 -2.24
CA MET A 116 -11.12 -6.29 -2.80
C MET A 116 -12.29 -5.76 -1.97
N ILE A 117 -12.06 -4.69 -1.22
CA ILE A 117 -13.13 -3.98 -0.52
C ILE A 117 -13.77 -3.04 -1.55
N PRO A 118 -15.06 -3.25 -1.90
CA PRO A 118 -15.72 -2.38 -2.87
C PRO A 118 -15.72 -0.94 -2.36
N LYS A 119 -15.40 -0.01 -3.26
CA LYS A 119 -15.46 1.44 -2.99
C LYS A 119 -16.81 1.76 -2.33
N PRO A 120 -16.83 2.43 -1.15
CA PRO A 120 -18.08 2.87 -0.57
C PRO A 120 -18.81 3.75 -1.60
N LYS A 121 -20.13 3.52 -1.76
CA LYS A 121 -20.94 4.39 -2.60
C LYS A 121 -20.82 5.80 -2.02
N HIS A 122 -20.39 6.75 -2.83
CA HIS A 122 -20.54 8.15 -2.48
C HIS A 122 -22.03 8.47 -2.61
N ASP A 123 -22.70 8.66 -1.49
CA ASP A 123 -23.98 9.38 -1.38
C ASP A 123 -23.84 10.86 -1.76
#